data_AF-A0A4Y2PIS8-F1
#
_entry.id   AF-A0A4Y2PIS8-F1
#
_cell.length_a   1.000
_cell.length_b   1.000
_cell.length_c   1.000
_cell.angle_alpha   90.00
_cell.angle_beta   90.00
_cell.angle_gamma   90.00
#
_symmetry.space_group_name_H-M   'P 1'
#
loop_
_entity.id
_entity.type
_entity.pdbx_description
1 polymer ?
#
loop_
_entity_poly.entity_id
_entity_poly.type
_entity_poly.pdbx_seq_one_letter_code
_entity_poly.pdbx_strand_id
1 'polypeptide(L)'
;PNSRSFPDPADALDSPVVKDRHCTDVFFLIIFAVYVIFLVVGVILAAVQGDPRRLLYGYDNYGNLCGIKNEKISGANKSGMDYTGMKYLKMGQSCSDGNCPTEKECVKECPEGYEYE
;
A
#
# COMPACT_ATOMS: atom_id res chain seq x y z
N PRO A 1 -42.36 32.53 47.43
CA PRO A 1 -41.97 33.39 46.29
C PRO A 1 -40.46 33.63 46.29
N ASN A 2 -39.69 32.70 45.72
CA ASN A 2 -38.25 32.90 45.50
C ASN A 2 -38.06 33.06 44.00
N SER A 3 -37.94 34.31 43.55
CA SER A 3 -37.58 34.61 42.16
C SER A 3 -36.12 34.23 41.95
N ARG A 4 -35.86 33.15 41.20
CA ARG A 4 -34.54 32.86 40.66
C ARG A 4 -34.27 33.88 39.56
N SER A 5 -33.35 34.81 39.79
CA SER A 5 -32.79 35.64 38.72
C SER A 5 -32.01 34.74 37.76
N PHE A 6 -32.29 34.88 36.47
CA PHE A 6 -31.50 34.23 35.42
C PHE A 6 -30.16 34.96 35.33
N PRO A 7 -29.01 34.25 35.36
CA PRO A 7 -27.70 34.89 35.29
C PRO A 7 -27.55 35.68 33.98
N ASP A 8 -26.97 36.87 34.06
CA ASP A 8 -26.80 37.73 32.90
C ASP A 8 -25.84 37.05 31.89
N PRO A 9 -26.11 37.14 30.57
CA PRO A 9 -25.32 36.44 29.55
C PRO A 9 -23.85 36.90 29.50
N ALA A 10 -23.53 38.07 30.06
CA ALA A 10 -22.16 38.55 30.24
C ALA A 10 -21.38 37.71 31.27
N ASP A 11 -22.04 37.22 32.33
CA ASP A 11 -21.41 36.40 33.38
C ASP A 11 -21.12 34.98 32.89
N ALA A 12 -21.92 34.47 31.94
CA ALA A 12 -21.67 33.20 31.28
C ALA A 12 -20.41 33.24 30.39
N LEU A 13 -20.11 34.40 29.81
CA LEU A 13 -18.92 34.64 28.98
C LEU A 13 -17.66 34.85 29.83
N ASP A 14 -17.83 35.32 31.07
CA ASP A 14 -16.75 35.59 32.02
C ASP A 14 -16.37 34.39 32.92
N SER A 15 -16.90 33.20 32.59
CA SER A 15 -16.57 31.96 33.29
C SER A 15 -15.06 31.64 33.17
N PRO A 16 -14.39 31.22 34.27
CA PRO A 16 -12.96 30.88 34.27
C PRO A 16 -12.61 29.74 33.28
N VAL A 17 -13.60 28.95 32.89
CA VAL A 17 -13.51 27.88 31.88
C VAL A 17 -13.26 28.41 30.46
N VAL A 18 -13.60 29.67 30.18
CA VAL A 18 -13.46 30.28 28.85
C VAL A 18 -12.25 31.21 28.78
N LYS A 19 -11.88 31.87 29.88
CA LYS A 19 -10.80 32.87 29.92
C LYS A 19 -9.38 32.30 29.68
N ASP A 20 -9.09 31.07 30.08
CA ASP A 20 -7.73 30.51 30.03
C ASP A 20 -7.61 29.28 29.11
N ARG A 21 -8.12 29.38 27.88
CA ARG A 21 -7.90 28.33 26.87
C ARG A 21 -6.56 28.56 26.15
N HIS A 22 -5.53 27.84 26.58
CA HIS A 22 -4.29 27.75 25.82
C HIS A 22 -4.46 26.76 24.65
N CYS A 23 -3.83 27.05 23.51
CA CYS A 23 -3.88 26.18 22.33
C CYS A 23 -3.02 24.93 22.58
N THR A 24 -3.63 23.84 23.06
CA THR A 24 -2.92 22.62 23.48
C THR A 24 -2.43 21.75 22.31
N ASP A 25 -2.82 22.06 21.08
CA ASP A 25 -2.65 21.17 19.92
C ASP A 25 -1.42 21.52 19.05
N VAL A 26 -0.77 22.66 19.28
CA VAL A 26 0.36 23.10 18.44
C VAL A 26 1.50 22.06 18.44
N PHE A 27 1.81 21.49 19.60
CA PHE A 27 2.85 20.46 19.72
C PHE A 27 2.50 19.17 18.96
N PHE A 28 1.26 18.69 19.10
CA PHE A 28 0.81 17.47 18.44
C PHE A 28 0.67 17.66 16.93
N LEU A 29 0.22 18.83 16.47
CA LEU A 29 0.19 19.18 15.06
C LEU A 29 1.58 19.19 14.42
N ILE A 30 2.61 19.68 15.12
CA ILE A 30 3.99 19.63 14.63
C ILE A 30 4.46 18.18 14.48
N ILE A 31 4.23 17.34 15.49
CA ILE A 31 4.59 15.91 15.43
C ILE A 31 3.86 15.22 14.28
N PHE A 32 2.56 15.48 14.13
CA PHE A 32 1.75 14.92 13.04
C PHE A 32 2.27 15.36 11.67
N ALA A 33 2.62 16.63 11.50
CA ALA A 33 3.20 17.14 10.26
C ALA A 33 4.52 16.45 9.92
N VAL A 34 5.42 16.28 10.91
CA VAL A 34 6.69 15.55 10.71
C VAL A 34 6.43 14.09 10.30
N TYR A 35 5.48 13.43 10.95
CA TYR A 35 5.10 12.05 10.60
C TYR A 35 4.57 11.94 9.16
N VAL A 36 3.68 12.85 8.75
CA VAL A 36 3.16 12.87 7.37
C VAL A 36 4.28 13.10 6.36
N ILE A 37 5.21 14.02 6.63
CA ILE A 37 6.39 14.23 5.77
C ILE A 37 7.20 12.95 5.63
N PHE A 38 7.46 12.24 6.74
CA PHE A 38 8.20 10.98 6.72
C PHE A 38 7.49 9.91 5.89
N LEU A 39 6.15 9.79 6.02
CA LEU A 39 5.37 8.88 5.19
C LEU A 39 5.46 9.20 3.70
N VAL A 40 5.33 10.48 3.33
CA VAL A 40 5.43 10.92 1.93
C VAL A 40 6.81 10.59 1.36
N VAL A 41 7.88 10.87 2.11
CA VAL A 41 9.25 10.49 1.72
C VAL A 41 9.37 8.97 1.55
N GLY A 42 8.83 8.19 2.48
CA GLY A 42 8.83 6.73 2.40
C GLY A 42 8.13 6.19 1.15
N VAL A 43 6.97 6.75 0.80
CA VAL A 43 6.22 6.38 -0.42
C VAL A 43 7.03 6.71 -1.67
N ILE A 44 7.65 7.90 -1.73
CA ILE A 44 8.48 8.30 -2.88
C ILE A 44 9.67 7.36 -3.03
N LEU A 45 10.38 7.06 -1.96
CA LEU A 45 11.53 6.14 -2.00
C LEU A 45 11.10 4.74 -2.44
N ALA A 46 9.98 4.22 -1.93
CA ALA A 46 9.43 2.94 -2.33
C ALA A 46 9.04 2.91 -3.82
N ALA A 47 8.50 4.01 -4.36
CA ALA A 47 8.14 4.10 -5.76
C ALA A 47 9.36 4.24 -6.70
N VAL A 48 10.40 4.96 -6.28
CA VAL A 48 11.61 5.19 -7.09
C VAL A 48 12.55 3.98 -7.06
N GLN A 49 12.73 3.35 -5.90
CA GLN A 49 13.62 2.20 -5.74
C GLN A 49 12.91 0.87 -5.99
N GLY A 50 11.59 0.83 -5.79
CA GLY A 50 10.77 -0.33 -6.11
C GLY A 50 10.27 -0.33 -7.54
N ASP A 51 9.50 -1.37 -7.88
CA ASP A 51 8.80 -1.46 -9.17
C ASP A 51 7.29 -1.49 -8.92
N PRO A 52 6.57 -0.36 -9.06
CA PRO A 52 5.12 -0.31 -8.83
C PRO A 52 4.34 -1.15 -9.85
N ARG A 53 4.95 -1.52 -10.98
CA ARG A 53 4.30 -2.38 -11.99
C ARG A 53 4.00 -3.77 -11.42
N ARG A 54 4.74 -4.22 -10.40
CA ARG A 54 4.46 -5.48 -9.68
C ARG A 54 3.11 -5.51 -8.96
N LEU A 55 2.48 -4.35 -8.72
CA LEU A 55 1.14 -4.27 -8.14
C LEU A 55 0.04 -4.37 -9.19
N LEU A 56 0.35 -4.05 -10.45
CA LEU A 56 -0.59 -4.03 -11.56
C LEU A 56 -0.55 -5.34 -12.38
N TYR A 57 0.62 -5.97 -12.45
CA TYR A 57 0.86 -7.16 -13.26
C TYR A 57 1.27 -8.35 -12.39
N GLY A 58 0.83 -9.55 -12.81
CA GLY A 58 1.35 -10.80 -12.27
C GLY A 58 2.82 -11.02 -12.67
N TYR A 59 3.56 -11.79 -11.87
CA TYR A 59 4.96 -12.12 -12.15
C TYR A 59 5.23 -13.62 -12.00
N ASP A 60 6.13 -14.12 -12.86
CA ASP A 60 6.57 -15.51 -12.87
C ASP A 60 7.52 -15.84 -11.71
N ASN A 61 8.02 -17.08 -11.66
CA ASN A 61 9.01 -17.52 -10.68
C ASN A 61 10.39 -16.85 -10.79
N TYR A 62 10.67 -16.14 -11.89
CA TYR A 62 11.93 -15.44 -12.14
C TYR A 62 11.80 -13.91 -11.95
N GLY A 63 10.62 -13.43 -11.57
CA GLY A 63 10.33 -12.02 -11.31
C GLY A 63 10.04 -11.18 -12.57
N ASN A 64 9.76 -11.82 -13.71
CA ASN A 64 9.29 -11.17 -14.93
C ASN A 64 7.80 -10.90 -14.85
N LEU A 65 7.37 -9.70 -15.21
CA LEU A 65 5.98 -9.29 -15.27
C LEU A 65 5.30 -9.77 -16.56
N CYS A 66 4.08 -10.29 -16.44
CA CYS A 66 3.28 -10.74 -17.58
C CYS A 66 2.72 -9.54 -18.37
N GLY A 67 2.62 -9.67 -19.70
CA GLY A 67 2.02 -8.67 -20.59
C GLY A 67 2.92 -7.48 -20.93
N ILE A 68 4.17 -7.47 -20.47
CA ILE A 68 5.12 -6.38 -20.72
C ILE A 68 6.50 -6.90 -21.12
N LYS A 69 7.32 -6.01 -21.67
CA LYS A 69 8.74 -6.26 -21.89
C LYS A 69 9.53 -6.02 -20.61
N ASN A 70 10.17 -7.06 -20.08
CA ASN A 70 10.96 -6.96 -18.86
C ASN A 70 12.40 -6.53 -19.12
N GLU A 71 13.01 -5.88 -18.14
CA GLU A 71 14.43 -5.52 -18.18
C GLU A 71 15.28 -6.64 -17.57
N LYS A 72 16.45 -6.87 -18.16
CA LYS A 72 17.36 -7.93 -17.74
C LYS A 72 18.14 -7.51 -16.50
N ILE A 73 18.04 -8.29 -15.43
CA ILE A 73 18.82 -8.09 -14.21
C ILE A 73 20.16 -8.83 -14.32
N SER A 74 21.27 -8.16 -14.00
CA SER A 74 22.60 -8.75 -13.98
C SER A 74 22.69 -9.89 -12.95
N GLY A 75 23.11 -11.08 -13.38
CA GLY A 75 23.21 -12.27 -12.52
C GLY A 75 21.96 -13.15 -12.49
N ALA A 76 20.84 -12.72 -13.09
CA ALA A 76 19.62 -13.53 -13.21
C ALA A 76 19.38 -13.92 -14.68
N ASN A 77 19.82 -15.13 -15.05
CA ASN A 77 19.79 -15.58 -16.45
C ASN A 77 18.38 -15.64 -17.07
N LYS A 78 17.35 -15.90 -16.26
CA LYS A 78 15.95 -16.02 -16.69
C LYS A 78 15.14 -14.73 -16.50
N SER A 79 15.78 -13.63 -16.10
CA SER A 79 15.17 -12.29 -16.01
C SER A 79 15.24 -11.55 -17.35
N GLY A 80 14.31 -10.64 -17.61
CA GLY A 80 14.30 -9.77 -18.80
C GLY A 80 13.61 -10.38 -20.00
N MET A 81 12.69 -11.32 -19.79
CA MET A 81 11.93 -11.95 -20.87
C MET A 81 10.88 -10.98 -21.43
N ASP A 82 10.67 -11.02 -22.75
CA ASP A 82 9.62 -10.25 -23.41
C ASP A 82 8.28 -10.99 -23.33
N TYR A 83 7.42 -10.56 -22.40
CA TYR A 83 6.11 -11.14 -22.14
C TYR A 83 4.97 -10.29 -22.70
N THR A 84 5.25 -9.40 -23.65
CA THR A 84 4.22 -8.56 -24.29
C THR A 84 3.06 -9.38 -24.86
N GLY A 85 3.34 -10.60 -25.37
CA GLY A 85 2.32 -11.53 -25.86
C GLY A 85 1.72 -12.49 -24.82
N MET A 86 2.22 -12.50 -23.58
CA MET A 86 1.84 -13.43 -22.51
C MET A 86 1.26 -12.64 -21.34
N LYS A 87 -0.02 -12.29 -21.42
CA LYS A 87 -0.68 -11.36 -20.49
C LYS A 87 -1.20 -12.02 -19.21
N TYR A 88 -1.52 -13.31 -19.25
CA TYR A 88 -2.15 -14.00 -18.14
C TYR A 88 -1.11 -14.69 -17.27
N LEU A 89 -1.39 -14.81 -15.97
CA LEU A 89 -0.56 -15.55 -15.03
C LEU A 89 -1.23 -16.88 -14.69
N LYS A 90 -0.58 -17.98 -15.02
CA LYS A 90 -0.96 -19.31 -14.54
C LYS A 90 -0.27 -19.54 -13.20
N MET A 91 -1.06 -19.79 -12.16
CA MET A 91 -0.57 -20.26 -10.87
C MET A 91 -0.94 -21.72 -10.72
N GLY A 92 0.02 -22.56 -10.37
CA GLY A 92 -0.17 -23.97 -10.10
C GLY A 92 0.69 -24.42 -8.93
N GLN A 93 0.59 -25.69 -8.60
CA GLN A 93 1.43 -26.32 -7.60
C GLN A 93 1.80 -27.70 -8.11
N SER A 94 3.08 -28.05 -8.02
CA SER A 94 3.56 -29.39 -8.39
C SER A 94 4.19 -30.01 -7.17
N CYS A 95 3.72 -31.18 -6.76
CA CYS A 95 4.24 -31.90 -5.61
C CYS A 95 5.26 -32.97 -6.04
N SER A 96 6.45 -32.98 -5.42
CA SER A 96 7.44 -34.05 -5.54
C SER A 96 8.02 -34.36 -4.17
N ASP A 97 7.95 -35.64 -3.75
CA ASP A 97 8.51 -36.14 -2.48
C ASP A 97 8.12 -35.31 -1.23
N GLY A 98 6.86 -34.87 -1.17
CA GLY A 98 6.33 -34.07 -0.05
C GLY A 98 6.69 -32.58 -0.09
N ASN A 99 7.47 -32.13 -1.09
CA ASN A 99 7.69 -30.72 -1.38
C ASN A 99 6.74 -30.27 -2.50
N CYS A 100 5.96 -29.22 -2.25
CA CYS A 100 4.97 -28.72 -3.20
C CYS A 100 5.19 -27.23 -3.47
N PRO A 101 6.22 -26.85 -4.25
CA PRO A 101 6.43 -25.46 -4.63
C PRO A 101 5.26 -24.93 -5.47
N THR A 102 4.98 -23.64 -5.30
CA THR A 102 4.04 -22.92 -6.18
C THR A 102 4.75 -22.58 -7.49
N GLU A 103 4.14 -22.97 -8.60
CA GLU A 103 4.62 -22.65 -9.94
C GLU A 103 3.85 -21.44 -10.48
N LYS A 104 4.58 -20.45 -11.00
CA LYS A 104 4.02 -19.22 -11.55
C LYS A 104 4.63 -18.96 -12.91
N GLU A 105 3.80 -18.99 -13.94
CA GLU A 105 4.23 -18.83 -15.33
C GLU A 105 3.30 -17.88 -16.10
N CYS A 106 3.88 -17.00 -16.90
CA CYS A 106 3.11 -16.13 -17.79
C CYS A 106 2.69 -16.89 -19.05
N VAL A 107 1.39 -16.83 -19.41
CA VAL A 107 0.81 -17.55 -20.55
C VAL A 107 0.04 -16.59 -21.47
N LYS A 108 -0.10 -16.99 -22.75
CA LYS A 108 -0.83 -16.21 -23.76
C LYS A 108 -2.33 -16.27 -23.58
N GLU A 109 -2.82 -17.45 -23.19
CA GLU A 109 -4.24 -17.76 -23.00
C GLU A 109 -4.38 -18.63 -21.75
N CYS A 110 -5.50 -18.49 -21.05
CA CYS A 110 -5.82 -19.35 -19.92
C CYS A 110 -6.22 -20.74 -20.43
N PRO A 111 -5.76 -21.84 -19.80
CA PRO A 111 -6.21 -23.17 -20.17
C PRO A 111 -7.72 -23.30 -19.99
N GLU A 112 -8.40 -24.04 -20.88
CA GLU A 112 -9.85 -24.26 -20.84
C GLU A 112 -10.31 -25.25 -19.74
N GLY A 113 -9.51 -25.42 -18.69
CA GLY A 113 -9.81 -26.29 -17.57
C GLY A 113 -8.93 -25.97 -16.37
N TYR A 114 -9.43 -26.30 -15.18
CA TYR A 114 -8.63 -26.30 -13.97
C TYR A 114 -7.77 -27.56 -14.00
N GLU A 115 -6.46 -27.43 -14.21
CA GLU A 115 -5.51 -28.51 -13.94
C GLU A 115 -5.37 -28.63 -12.42
N TYR A 116 -6.11 -29.57 -11.85
CA TYR A 116 -5.84 -30.10 -10.51
C TYR A 116 -4.82 -31.22 -10.70
N GLU A 117 -3.54 -30.89 -10.56
CA GLU A 117 -2.46 -31.88 -10.33
C GLU A 117 -2.18 -32.00 -8.83
#